data_AF-A0AAV5CTY0-F1
#
_entry.id   AF-A0AAV5CTY0-F1
#
_cell.length_a   1.000
_cell.length_b   1.000
_cell.length_c   1.000
_cell.angle_alpha   90.00
_cell.angle_beta   90.00
_cell.angle_gamma   90.00
#
_symmetry.space_group_name_H-M   'P 1'
#
loop_
_entity.id
_entity.type
_entity.pdbx_description
1 polymer ?
#
loop_
_entity_poly.entity_id
_entity_poly.type
_entity_poly.pdbx_seq_one_letter_code
_entity_poly.pdbx_strand_id
1 'polypeptide(L)'
;MALPYSASASATAPGSAGERWPPLESCPDVLDQFMWSLGVPEDEAEFHDVYGLDEDALEMVPQPVVAVILCFPDPPQVHFTL
;
A
#
# COMPACT_ATOMS: atom_id res chain seq x y z
N MET A 1 -13.44 30.72 33.16
CA MET A 1 -12.32 31.46 32.52
C MET A 1 -11.07 30.60 32.67
N ALA A 2 -10.72 29.86 31.63
CA ALA A 2 -9.63 28.87 31.65
C ALA A 2 -8.30 29.54 31.26
N LEU A 3 -7.20 29.16 31.91
CA LEU A 3 -5.84 29.42 31.44
C LEU A 3 -5.14 28.09 31.11
N PRO A 4 -4.25 28.08 30.10
CA PRO A 4 -3.84 26.88 29.41
C PRO A 4 -2.64 26.18 30.06
N TYR A 5 -2.65 24.86 29.97
CA TYR A 5 -1.62 23.93 30.42
C TYR A 5 -0.35 24.09 29.56
N SER A 6 0.79 24.35 30.22
CA SER A 6 2.10 24.52 29.60
C SER A 6 2.63 23.17 29.07
N ALA A 7 3.02 23.16 27.80
CA ALA A 7 3.63 22.03 27.12
C ALA A 7 5.07 21.79 27.60
N SER A 8 5.42 20.52 27.81
CA SER A 8 6.82 20.07 27.80
C SER A 8 6.97 19.07 26.65
N ALA A 9 7.53 19.55 25.54
CA ALA A 9 7.86 18.72 24.38
C ALA A 9 9.07 17.84 24.72
N SER A 10 8.90 16.52 24.67
CA SER A 10 10.01 15.57 24.70
C SER A 10 10.19 15.02 23.29
N ALA A 11 11.37 15.22 22.72
CA ALA A 11 11.75 14.74 21.41
C ALA A 11 11.89 13.21 21.44
N THR A 12 11.04 12.51 20.67
CA THR A 12 11.14 11.06 20.42
C THR A 12 11.47 10.84 18.94
N ALA A 13 12.36 9.89 18.65
CA ALA A 13 12.76 9.52 17.30
C ALA A 13 11.57 8.96 16.48
N PRO A 14 11.45 9.22 15.16
CA PRO A 14 10.42 8.60 14.31
C PRO A 14 11.02 7.37 13.57
N GLY A 15 10.37 6.22 13.40
CA GLY A 15 8.96 5.94 13.61
C GLY A 15 8.69 4.98 14.76
N SER A 16 7.80 5.41 15.64
CA SER A 16 7.29 4.61 16.74
C SER A 16 6.16 3.71 16.25
N ALA A 17 5.81 2.67 17.02
CA ALA A 17 4.67 1.75 16.80
C ALA A 17 3.27 2.43 16.83
N GLY A 18 3.19 3.71 16.44
CA GLY A 18 2.01 4.57 16.35
C GLY A 18 1.90 5.35 15.04
N GLU A 19 2.88 5.29 14.13
CA GLU A 19 2.65 5.74 12.74
C GLU A 19 1.87 4.65 11.99
N ARG A 20 0.56 4.64 12.19
CA ARG A 20 -0.35 3.77 11.46
C ARG A 20 -0.66 4.42 10.12
N TRP A 21 0.07 4.00 9.08
CA TRP A 21 -0.27 4.37 7.72
C TRP A 21 -1.64 3.77 7.38
N PRO A 22 -2.54 4.54 6.75
CA PRO A 22 -3.82 3.99 6.32
C PRO A 22 -3.57 2.84 5.33
N PRO A 23 -4.41 1.79 5.35
CA PRO A 23 -4.30 0.72 4.37
C PRO A 23 -4.51 1.29 2.97
N LEU A 24 -3.68 0.86 2.02
CA LEU A 24 -3.81 1.24 0.62
C LEU A 24 -4.83 0.32 -0.05
N GLU A 25 -5.74 0.90 -0.83
CA GLU A 25 -6.71 0.13 -1.61
C GLU A 25 -6.00 -0.53 -2.80
N SER A 26 -6.22 -1.83 -3.01
CA SER A 26 -5.69 -2.57 -4.16
C SER A 26 -6.53 -2.27 -5.40
N CYS A 27 -6.47 -1.03 -5.85
CA CYS A 27 -7.15 -0.49 -7.01
C CYS A 27 -6.10 0.17 -7.91
N PRO A 28 -6.10 -0.05 -9.24
CA PRO A 28 -5.11 0.52 -10.15
C PRO A 28 -5.04 2.05 -10.02
N ASP A 29 -6.16 2.77 -10.05
CA ASP A 29 -6.19 4.24 -9.91
C ASP A 29 -5.46 4.76 -8.67
N VAL A 30 -5.60 4.04 -7.53
CA VAL A 30 -4.97 4.41 -6.26
C VAL A 30 -3.46 4.13 -6.28
N LEU A 31 -3.07 3.01 -6.90
CA LEU A 31 -1.67 2.61 -7.04
C LEU A 31 -0.92 3.49 -8.05
N ASP A 32 -1.56 3.83 -9.16
CA ASP A 32 -1.06 4.74 -10.19
C ASP A 32 -0.81 6.12 -9.61
N GLN A 33 -1.81 6.71 -8.95
CA GLN A 33 -1.67 8.01 -8.30
C GLN A 33 -0.53 7.99 -7.25
N PHE A 34 -0.41 6.90 -6.48
CA PHE A 34 0.66 6.75 -5.50
C PHE A 34 2.03 6.69 -6.17
N MET A 35 2.17 5.91 -7.24
CA MET A 35 3.40 5.77 -8.01
C MET A 35 3.83 7.08 -8.69
N TRP A 36 2.89 7.80 -9.31
CA TRP A 36 3.18 9.11 -9.90
C TRP A 36 3.55 10.14 -8.84
N SER A 37 2.92 10.07 -7.66
CA SER A 37 3.28 10.91 -6.52
C SER A 37 4.69 10.61 -5.97
N LEU A 38 5.26 9.43 -6.25
CA LEU A 38 6.65 9.09 -5.93
C LEU A 38 7.65 9.59 -6.98
N GLY A 39 7.17 10.09 -8.13
CA GLY A 39 7.98 10.69 -9.18
C GLY A 39 8.20 9.81 -10.42
N VAL A 40 7.47 8.71 -10.56
CA VAL A 40 7.47 7.91 -11.80
C VAL A 40 6.61 8.64 -12.84
N PRO A 41 7.08 8.84 -14.08
CA PRO A 41 6.30 9.46 -15.13
C PRO A 41 5.14 8.56 -15.60
N GLU A 42 4.00 9.16 -15.92
CA GLU A 42 2.77 8.48 -16.35
C GLU A 42 2.96 7.66 -17.64
N ASP A 43 3.90 8.05 -18.50
CA ASP A 43 4.19 7.36 -19.77
C ASP A 43 5.06 6.11 -19.60
N GLU A 44 5.62 5.84 -18.42
CA GLU A 44 6.58 4.73 -18.20
C GLU A 44 5.93 3.49 -17.59
N ALA A 45 4.93 3.66 -16.72
CA ALA A 45 4.24 2.56 -16.07
C ALA A 45 2.81 2.94 -15.65
N GLU A 46 1.93 1.95 -15.71
CA GLU A 46 0.53 2.00 -15.27
C GLU A 46 0.16 0.65 -14.62
N PHE A 47 -0.74 0.67 -13.64
CA PHE A 47 -1.28 -0.52 -13.01
C PHE A 47 -2.54 -0.99 -13.73
N HIS A 48 -2.66 -2.32 -13.93
CA HIS A 48 -3.85 -2.93 -14.50
C HIS A 48 -4.34 -4.08 -13.63
N ASP A 49 -5.66 -4.24 -13.56
CA ASP A 49 -6.28 -5.35 -12.85
C ASP A 49 -6.03 -6.68 -13.56
N VAL A 50 -5.72 -7.69 -12.75
CA VAL A 50 -5.60 -9.07 -13.20
C VAL A 50 -6.88 -9.82 -12.79
N TYR A 51 -7.75 -10.08 -13.78
CA TYR A 51 -9.06 -10.71 -13.53
C TYR A 51 -8.98 -12.19 -13.14
N GLY A 52 -7.88 -12.85 -13.46
CA GLY A 52 -7.67 -14.27 -13.22
C GLY A 52 -6.25 -14.71 -13.56
N LEU A 53 -5.90 -15.93 -13.17
CA LEU A 53 -4.57 -16.52 -13.44
C LEU A 53 -4.61 -17.53 -14.60
N ASP A 54 -5.76 -17.66 -15.25
CA ASP A 54 -5.98 -18.47 -16.44
C ASP A 54 -5.45 -17.73 -17.69
N GLU A 55 -5.09 -18.49 -18.74
CA GLU A 55 -4.46 -17.95 -19.95
C GLU A 55 -5.31 -16.85 -20.60
N ASP A 56 -6.62 -17.09 -20.80
CA ASP A 56 -7.54 -16.10 -21.39
C ASP A 56 -7.64 -14.80 -20.57
N ALA A 57 -7.50 -14.89 -19.25
CA ALA A 57 -7.56 -13.72 -18.37
C ALA A 57 -6.26 -12.92 -18.41
N LEU A 58 -5.11 -13.60 -18.50
CA LEU A 58 -3.79 -12.98 -18.59
C LEU A 58 -3.56 -12.32 -19.95
N GLU A 59 -4.20 -12.80 -21.02
CA GLU A 59 -4.15 -12.17 -22.35
C GLU A 59 -4.74 -10.75 -22.36
N MET A 60 -5.61 -10.41 -21.40
CA MET A 60 -6.16 -9.05 -21.25
C MET A 60 -5.17 -8.08 -20.59
N VAL A 61 -4.09 -8.56 -19.98
CA VAL A 61 -3.10 -7.71 -19.30
C VAL A 61 -2.07 -7.19 -20.30
N PRO A 62 -1.87 -5.87 -20.39
CA PRO A 62 -0.92 -5.30 -21.34
C PRO A 62 0.52 -5.76 -21.05
N GLN A 63 1.26 -6.01 -22.13
CA GLN A 63 2.65 -6.43 -22.10
C GLN A 63 3.55 -5.25 -22.51
N PRO A 64 4.76 -5.10 -21.92
CA PRO A 64 5.41 -6.02 -20.98
C PRO A 64 5.02 -5.80 -19.51
N VAL A 65 4.87 -6.89 -18.74
CA VAL A 65 4.62 -6.83 -17.28
C VAL A 65 5.95 -6.77 -16.52
N VAL A 66 6.12 -5.74 -15.67
CA VAL A 66 7.36 -5.52 -14.88
C VAL A 66 7.24 -6.06 -13.46
N ALA A 67 6.06 -5.94 -12.85
CA ALA A 67 5.79 -6.35 -11.48
C ALA A 67 4.32 -6.77 -11.31
N VAL A 68 4.05 -7.56 -10.26
CA VAL A 68 2.69 -7.95 -9.86
C VAL A 68 2.53 -7.69 -8.37
N ILE A 69 1.41 -7.06 -7.99
CA ILE A 69 1.05 -6.82 -6.59
C ILE A 69 -0.11 -7.74 -6.24
N LEU A 70 0.08 -8.59 -5.23
CA LEU A 70 -0.95 -9.49 -4.72
C LEU A 70 -1.32 -9.10 -3.29
N CYS A 71 -2.55 -8.64 -3.09
CA CYS A 71 -3.12 -8.44 -1.77
C CYS A 71 -3.78 -9.75 -1.31
N PHE A 72 -3.18 -10.40 -0.32
CA PHE A 72 -3.67 -11.66 0.25
C PHE A 72 -3.94 -11.47 1.75
N PRO A 73 -5.01 -12.07 2.31
CA PRO A 73 -5.26 -12.00 3.75
C PRO A 73 -4.12 -12.64 4.53
N ASP A 74 -3.64 -11.99 5.60
CA ASP A 74 -2.74 -12.65 6.55
C ASP A 74 -3.45 -13.91 7.09
N PRO A 75 -2.94 -15.13 6.82
CA PRO A 75 -3.55 -16.33 7.36
C PRO A 75 -3.52 -16.23 8.88
N PRO A 76 -4.58 -16.63 9.60
CA PRO A 76 -4.56 -16.61 11.05
C PRO A 76 -3.31 -17.37 11.51
N GLN A 77 -2.42 -16.67 12.21
CA GLN A 77 -1.23 -17.27 12.81
C GLN A 77 -1.73 -18.41 13.69
N VAL A 78 -1.57 -19.65 13.21
CA VAL A 78 -1.83 -20.85 14.00
C VAL A 78 -0.72 -20.91 15.04
N HIS A 79 -0.95 -20.24 16.17
CA HIS A 79 -0.09 -20.31 17.32
C HIS A 79 -0.19 -21.72 17.90
N PHE A 80 0.63 -22.65 17.41
CA PHE A 80 0.91 -23.90 18.10
C PHE A 80 1.75 -23.57 19.33
N THR A 81 1.09 -23.29 20.45
CA THR A 81 1.73 -23.48 21.75
C THR A 81 1.88 -24.98 21.95
N LEU A 82 3.12 -25.48 21.88
CA LEU A 82 3.49 -26.75 22.50
C LEU A 82 3.90 -26.50 23.95
#